data_AF-H0GIG7-F1
#
_entry.id   AF-H0GIG7-F1
#
_cell.length_a   1.000
_cell.length_b   1.000
_cell.length_c   1.000
_cell.angle_alpha   90.00
_cell.angle_beta   90.00
_cell.angle_gamma   90.00
#
_symmetry.space_group_name_H-M   'P 1'
#
loop_
_entity.id
_entity.type
_entity.pdbx_description
1 polymer ?
#
loop_
_entity_poly.entity_id
_entity_poly.type
_entity_poly.pdbx_seq_one_letter_code
_entity_poly.pdbx_strand_id
1 'polypeptide(L)'
;MFQDDEGNFEFANLPLNDGVNETTYYVMYPASMDFNLKPNRILIEFKNLENGTLQLNAFKNFFGREYFPSKDITYPEKLQSMKVHPYITVELLHKAPIRSYLQARNVSIFSTGIVGNILNSRWRLAGVITLIALVVFPIIVEKLDPETARAIREEAKRKQREKFAAVASK
;
A
#
# COMPACT_ATOMS: atom_id res chain seq x y z
N MET A 1 28.04 4.49 -12.33
CA MET A 1 27.82 5.79 -13.02
C MET A 1 26.99 5.46 -14.24
N PHE A 2 25.85 6.13 -14.43
CA PHE A 2 25.01 5.87 -15.62
C PHE A 2 25.78 6.29 -16.87
N GLN A 3 25.62 5.52 -17.94
CA GLN A 3 26.31 5.76 -19.21
C GLN A 3 25.60 6.84 -20.04
N ASP A 4 24.28 7.00 -19.85
CA ASP A 4 23.43 7.88 -20.63
C ASP A 4 22.28 8.49 -19.79
N ASP A 5 21.52 9.39 -20.43
CA ASP A 5 20.36 10.07 -19.84
C ASP A 5 19.15 9.14 -19.64
N GLU A 6 19.13 7.98 -20.30
CA GLU A 6 18.12 6.94 -20.11
C GLU A 6 18.35 6.12 -18.84
N GLY A 7 19.52 6.26 -18.20
CA GLY A 7 19.85 5.58 -16.96
C GLY A 7 20.38 4.17 -17.16
N ASN A 8 20.95 3.88 -18.33
CA ASN A 8 21.59 2.61 -18.62
C ASN A 8 22.90 2.48 -17.84
N PHE A 9 23.18 1.25 -17.40
CA PHE A 9 24.40 0.90 -16.71
C PHE A 9 24.85 -0.50 -17.13
N GLU A 10 26.15 -0.71 -17.18
CA GLU A 10 26.74 -1.95 -17.66
C GLU A 10 27.89 -2.40 -16.76
N PHE A 11 28.01 -3.71 -16.63
CA PHE A 11 29.17 -4.36 -16.03
C PHE A 11 29.77 -5.30 -17.08
N ALA A 12 31.02 -5.05 -17.46
CA ALA A 12 31.76 -5.87 -18.41
C ALA A 12 32.90 -6.61 -17.71
N ASN A 13 33.43 -7.65 -18.36
CA ASN A 13 34.58 -8.44 -17.90
C ASN A 13 34.36 -9.11 -16.52
N LEU A 14 33.18 -9.68 -16.31
CA LEU A 14 32.88 -10.43 -15.10
C LEU A 14 33.60 -11.80 -15.13
N PRO A 15 34.33 -12.19 -14.08
CA PRO A 15 34.90 -13.54 -14.01
C PRO A 15 33.77 -14.57 -13.90
N LEU A 16 33.90 -15.66 -14.65
CA LEU A 16 32.95 -16.76 -14.67
C LEU A 16 33.67 -18.06 -14.33
N ASN A 17 32.97 -18.95 -13.64
CA ASN A 17 33.43 -20.32 -13.45
C ASN A 17 33.25 -21.08 -14.76
N ASP A 18 34.30 -21.76 -15.20
CA ASP A 18 34.29 -22.61 -16.39
C ASP A 18 34.02 -24.07 -16.00
N GLY A 19 33.22 -24.78 -16.81
CA GLY A 19 32.89 -26.18 -16.58
C GLY A 19 31.45 -26.53 -16.94
N VAL A 20 31.14 -27.82 -17.01
CA VAL A 20 29.79 -28.28 -17.37
C VAL A 20 28.85 -28.10 -16.18
N ASN A 21 27.75 -27.36 -16.37
CA ASN A 21 26.78 -27.01 -15.32
C ASN A 21 27.38 -26.19 -14.15
N GLU A 22 28.56 -25.61 -14.34
CA GLU A 22 29.12 -24.67 -13.37
C GLU A 22 28.27 -23.41 -13.29
N THR A 23 28.05 -22.94 -12.06
CA THR A 23 27.21 -21.78 -11.76
C THR A 23 28.03 -20.69 -11.09
N THR A 24 27.90 -19.48 -11.60
CA THR A 24 28.48 -18.28 -10.99
C THR A 24 27.34 -17.39 -10.52
N TYR A 25 27.34 -17.07 -9.23
CA TYR A 25 26.31 -16.22 -8.64
C TYR A 25 26.87 -14.83 -8.37
N TYR A 26 26.18 -13.83 -8.91
CA TYR A 26 26.42 -12.44 -8.59
C TYR A 26 25.18 -11.86 -7.90
N VAL A 27 25.42 -10.90 -7.02
CA VAL A 27 24.33 -10.16 -6.38
C VAL A 27 24.46 -8.69 -6.77
N MET A 28 23.44 -8.18 -7.43
CA MET A 28 23.34 -6.77 -7.77
C MET A 28 22.51 -6.04 -6.71
N TYR A 29 23.03 -4.89 -6.29
CA TYR A 29 22.45 -4.02 -5.26
C TYR A 29 21.95 -2.71 -5.90
N PRO A 30 20.75 -2.70 -6.49
CA PRO A 30 20.15 -1.45 -6.97
C PRO A 30 19.79 -0.56 -5.76
N ALA A 31 20.41 0.61 -5.70
CA ALA A 31 20.13 1.60 -4.68
C ALA A 31 20.21 3.01 -5.28
N SER A 32 19.32 3.88 -4.83
CA SER A 32 19.39 5.31 -5.08
C SER A 32 19.29 6.04 -3.75
N MET A 33 19.99 7.16 -3.64
CA MET A 33 19.83 8.05 -2.49
C MET A 33 18.53 8.85 -2.64
N ASP A 34 18.14 9.25 -3.84
CA ASP A 34 16.97 10.14 -3.98
C ASP A 34 15.65 9.38 -4.15
N PHE A 35 15.72 8.15 -4.67
CA PHE A 35 14.54 7.36 -5.01
C PHE A 35 14.50 6.01 -4.31
N ASN A 36 13.28 5.52 -4.09
CA ASN A 36 13.06 4.13 -3.69
C ASN A 36 12.93 3.26 -4.94
N LEU A 37 13.87 2.33 -5.12
CA LEU A 37 13.90 1.42 -6.24
C LEU A 37 13.23 0.08 -5.88
N LYS A 38 12.76 -0.64 -6.90
CA LYS A 38 12.32 -2.04 -6.82
C LYS A 38 12.87 -2.80 -8.06
N PRO A 39 13.31 -4.05 -7.92
CA PRO A 39 13.55 -4.77 -6.67
C PRO A 39 14.76 -4.19 -5.91
N ASN A 40 14.87 -4.45 -4.60
CA ASN A 40 15.98 -3.94 -3.78
C ASN A 40 17.25 -4.79 -3.89
N ARG A 41 17.09 -6.07 -4.25
CA ARG A 41 18.17 -7.06 -4.40
C ARG A 41 17.87 -7.92 -5.63
N ILE A 42 18.89 -8.16 -6.44
CA ILE A 42 18.78 -9.02 -7.61
C ILE A 42 19.87 -10.08 -7.52
N LEU A 43 19.46 -11.34 -7.58
CA LEU A 43 20.39 -12.45 -7.77
C LEU A 43 20.55 -12.68 -9.26
N ILE A 44 21.79 -12.72 -9.72
CA ILE A 44 22.17 -13.05 -11.08
C ILE A 44 22.84 -14.40 -11.04
N GLU A 45 22.35 -15.32 -11.86
CA GLU A 45 22.88 -16.65 -12.03
C GLU A 45 23.37 -16.80 -13.46
N PHE A 46 24.66 -17.10 -13.60
CA PHE A 46 25.27 -17.51 -14.85
C PHE A 46 25.50 -19.02 -14.79
N LYS A 47 24.87 -19.77 -15.70
CA LYS A 47 25.02 -21.22 -15.78
C LYS A 47 25.59 -21.63 -17.12
N ASN A 48 26.67 -22.41 -17.11
CA ASN A 48 27.19 -23.03 -18.33
C ASN A 48 26.35 -24.24 -18.71
N LEU A 49 25.75 -24.22 -19.89
CA LEU A 49 25.03 -25.37 -20.43
C LEU A 49 26.01 -26.37 -21.04
N GLU A 50 25.57 -27.63 -21.15
CA GLU A 50 26.31 -28.71 -21.79
C GLU A 50 26.67 -28.43 -23.26
N ASN A 51 25.91 -27.55 -23.92
CA ASN A 51 26.18 -27.10 -25.29
C ASN A 51 27.26 -26.00 -25.37
N GLY A 52 27.88 -25.61 -24.24
CA GLY A 52 28.87 -24.54 -24.15
C GLY A 52 28.29 -23.12 -24.16
N THR A 53 26.97 -22.96 -24.16
CA THR A 53 26.30 -21.65 -24.09
C THR A 53 26.14 -21.22 -22.63
N LEU A 54 26.34 -19.94 -22.36
CA LEU A 54 26.07 -19.34 -21.06
C LEU A 54 24.59 -18.94 -20.96
N GLN A 55 23.86 -19.52 -20.01
CA GLN A 55 22.51 -19.09 -19.67
C GLN A 55 22.56 -18.05 -18.55
N LEU A 56 21.91 -16.92 -18.80
CA LEU A 56 21.73 -15.85 -17.85
C LEU A 56 20.33 -15.89 -17.26
N ASN A 57 20.25 -16.10 -15.95
CA ASN A 57 19.02 -16.00 -15.17
C ASN A 57 19.15 -14.87 -14.15
N ALA A 58 18.05 -14.17 -13.89
CA ALA A 58 17.98 -13.19 -12.82
C ALA A 58 16.74 -13.42 -11.96
N PHE A 59 16.87 -13.18 -10.66
CA PHE A 59 15.83 -13.40 -9.68
C PHE A 59 15.67 -12.20 -8.76
N LYS A 60 14.43 -11.86 -8.44
CA LYS A 60 14.08 -10.79 -7.51
C LYS A 60 14.20 -11.31 -6.08
N ASN A 61 14.94 -10.59 -5.25
CA ASN A 61 14.98 -10.82 -3.81
C ASN A 61 14.71 -9.50 -3.04
N PHE A 62 14.52 -9.62 -1.73
CA PHE A 62 14.35 -8.49 -0.82
C PHE A 62 15.34 -8.57 0.34
N PHE A 63 15.51 -7.45 1.03
CA PHE A 63 16.46 -7.36 2.13
C PHE A 63 16.03 -8.23 3.32
N GLY A 64 16.95 -9.07 3.82
CA GLY A 64 16.71 -9.95 4.96
C GLY A 64 16.21 -11.37 4.60
N ARG A 65 16.08 -11.71 3.31
CA ARG A 65 15.79 -13.08 2.85
C ARG A 65 17.02 -13.72 2.21
N GLU A 66 17.26 -14.99 2.55
CA GLU A 66 18.32 -15.81 1.95
C GLU A 66 18.10 -16.01 0.45
N TYR A 67 19.19 -16.04 -0.32
CA TYR A 67 19.12 -16.21 -1.78
C TYR A 67 18.86 -17.66 -2.18
N PHE A 68 19.45 -18.58 -1.44
CA PHE A 68 19.36 -20.01 -1.68
C PHE A 68 18.66 -20.64 -0.48
N PRO A 69 17.80 -21.62 -0.72
CA PRO A 69 17.15 -22.33 0.36
C PRO A 69 18.15 -23.21 1.13
N SER A 70 17.88 -23.41 2.41
CA SER A 70 18.59 -24.40 3.22
C SER A 70 18.48 -25.78 2.60
N LYS A 71 19.59 -26.52 2.59
CA LYS A 71 19.71 -27.84 1.93
C LYS A 71 18.75 -28.89 2.48
N ASP A 72 18.30 -28.71 3.71
CA ASP A 72 17.44 -29.66 4.43
C ASP A 72 15.95 -29.51 4.09
N ILE A 73 15.56 -28.44 3.39
CA ILE A 73 14.16 -28.18 3.05
C ILE A 73 13.80 -28.99 1.81
N THR A 74 12.82 -29.88 1.94
CA THR A 74 12.22 -30.59 0.80
C THR A 74 11.31 -29.63 0.02
N TYR A 75 11.60 -29.46 -1.28
CA TYR A 75 10.87 -28.55 -2.19
C TYR A 75 10.77 -27.11 -1.71
N PRO A 76 11.89 -26.40 -1.59
CA PRO A 76 11.90 -25.04 -1.11
C PRO A 76 11.23 -24.08 -2.09
N GLU A 77 10.72 -22.97 -1.56
CA GLU A 77 10.24 -21.84 -2.36
C GLU A 77 11.39 -21.26 -3.20
N LYS A 78 11.13 -21.08 -4.51
CA LYS A 78 12.10 -20.49 -5.44
C LYS A 78 11.86 -18.99 -5.56
N LEU A 79 12.94 -18.24 -5.73
CA LEU A 79 12.86 -16.80 -6.00
C LEU A 79 12.15 -16.55 -7.34
N GLN A 80 11.47 -15.41 -7.43
CA GLN A 80 10.76 -15.02 -8.64
C GLN A 80 11.77 -14.62 -9.73
N SER A 81 11.76 -15.35 -10.85
CA SER A 81 12.56 -14.99 -12.01
C SER A 81 12.09 -13.68 -12.65
N MET A 82 13.04 -12.90 -13.16
CA MET A 82 12.77 -11.69 -13.92
C MET A 82 13.22 -11.83 -15.37
N LYS A 83 12.54 -11.12 -16.27
CA LYS A 83 12.95 -11.07 -17.68
C LYS A 83 14.30 -10.37 -17.77
N VAL A 84 15.22 -11.01 -18.48
CA VAL A 84 16.59 -10.52 -18.65
C VAL A 84 16.87 -10.02 -20.07
N HIS A 85 16.07 -10.44 -21.04
CA HIS A 85 16.13 -9.94 -22.41
C HIS A 85 15.09 -8.81 -22.58
N PRO A 86 15.47 -7.64 -23.12
CA PRO A 86 16.79 -7.24 -23.63
C PRO A 86 17.82 -6.83 -22.56
N TYR A 87 17.38 -6.40 -21.38
CA TYR A 87 18.22 -6.00 -20.25
C TYR A 87 17.48 -6.19 -18.92
N ILE A 88 18.22 -6.12 -17.80
CA ILE A 88 17.65 -6.17 -16.44
C ILE A 88 17.03 -4.81 -16.10
N THR A 89 15.70 -4.74 -16.02
CA THR A 89 14.99 -3.50 -15.67
C THR A 89 14.86 -3.35 -14.15
N VAL A 90 15.34 -2.21 -13.65
CA VAL A 90 15.10 -1.73 -12.27
C VAL A 90 14.11 -0.59 -12.34
N GLU A 91 13.06 -0.63 -11.52
CA GLU A 91 11.96 0.34 -11.56
C GLU A 91 11.90 1.17 -10.27
N LEU A 92 11.22 2.32 -10.33
CA LEU A 92 10.84 3.05 -9.12
C LEU A 92 9.70 2.35 -8.39
N LEU A 93 9.66 2.49 -7.07
CA LEU A 93 8.58 1.94 -6.26
C LEU A 93 7.27 2.69 -6.54
N HIS A 94 6.26 2.00 -7.09
CA HIS A 94 5.03 2.61 -7.60
C HIS A 94 4.27 3.47 -6.58
N LYS A 95 4.21 3.05 -5.31
CA LYS A 95 3.47 3.76 -4.26
C LYS A 95 4.25 4.90 -3.59
N ALA A 96 5.58 4.85 -3.63
CA ALA A 96 6.44 5.81 -2.93
C ALA A 96 7.78 5.95 -3.68
N PRO A 97 7.78 6.56 -4.87
CA PRO A 97 8.95 6.61 -5.74
C PRO A 97 10.06 7.50 -5.16
N ILE A 98 9.69 8.60 -4.51
CA ILE A 98 10.62 9.56 -3.89
C ILE A 98 10.95 9.10 -2.47
N ARG A 99 12.23 9.18 -2.10
CA ARG A 99 12.67 8.91 -0.75
C ARG A 99 12.37 10.09 0.17
N SER A 100 11.49 9.89 1.14
CA SER A 100 11.11 10.91 2.11
C SER A 100 12.12 11.00 3.25
N TYR A 101 13.10 11.89 3.10
CA TYR A 101 14.05 12.22 4.16
C TYR A 101 13.46 13.14 5.24
N LEU A 102 12.45 13.92 4.84
CA LEU A 102 11.82 14.91 5.70
C LEU A 102 10.40 14.45 6.03
N GLN A 103 10.10 14.41 7.33
CA GLN A 103 8.74 14.22 7.79
C GLN A 103 8.15 15.58 8.13
N ALA A 104 7.11 15.98 7.39
CA ALA A 104 6.38 17.20 7.71
C ALA A 104 5.70 17.05 9.08
N ARG A 105 5.91 18.03 9.97
CA ARG A 105 5.14 18.14 11.21
C ARG A 105 3.76 18.67 10.85
N ASN A 106 2.73 17.83 10.96
CA ASN A 106 1.35 18.27 10.76
C ASN A 106 0.97 19.29 11.86
N VAL A 107 0.74 20.54 11.48
CA VAL A 107 0.25 21.60 12.40
C VAL A 107 -1.20 22.00 12.12
N SER A 108 -1.90 21.32 11.22
CA SER A 108 -3.30 21.68 10.91
C SER A 108 -4.28 20.85 11.73
N ILE A 109 -5.22 21.53 12.42
CA ILE A 109 -6.35 20.95 13.16
C ILE A 109 -7.20 20.01 12.27
N PHE A 110 -7.18 20.22 10.95
CA PHE A 110 -7.86 19.37 9.97
C PHE A 110 -7.10 18.09 9.61
N SER A 111 -5.81 18.00 9.93
CA SER A 111 -4.94 16.86 9.59
C SER A 111 -4.61 15.98 10.81
N THR A 112 -4.67 16.54 12.02
CA THR A 112 -4.30 15.88 13.27
C THR A 112 -5.36 16.06 14.34
N GLY A 113 -5.52 15.06 15.23
CA GLY A 113 -6.50 15.09 16.31
C GLY A 113 -7.89 14.53 15.92
N ILE A 114 -8.88 14.69 16.80
CA ILE A 114 -10.22 14.10 16.64
C ILE A 114 -10.91 14.59 15.36
N VAL A 115 -10.79 15.89 15.06
CA VAL A 115 -11.39 16.52 13.87
C VAL A 115 -10.75 15.98 12.58
N GLY A 116 -9.41 15.93 12.50
CA GLY A 116 -8.72 15.36 11.34
C GLY A 116 -8.98 13.85 11.13
N ASN A 117 -9.13 13.08 12.22
CA ASN A 117 -9.48 11.66 12.16
C ASN A 117 -10.90 11.39 11.65
N ILE A 118 -11.84 12.31 11.88
CA ILE A 118 -13.20 12.24 11.36
C ILE A 118 -13.21 12.61 9.87
N LEU A 119 -12.51 13.67 9.49
CA LEU A 119 -12.48 14.18 8.11
C LEU A 119 -11.74 13.23 7.15
N ASN A 120 -10.67 12.56 7.59
CA ASN A 120 -9.90 11.63 6.75
C ASN A 120 -10.57 10.26 6.55
N SER A 121 -11.65 9.94 7.27
CA SER A 121 -12.37 8.67 7.14
C SER A 121 -13.75 8.89 6.56
N ARG A 122 -13.98 8.37 5.33
CA ARG A 122 -15.26 8.52 4.60
C ARG A 122 -16.47 8.07 5.45
N TRP A 123 -16.32 7.00 6.23
CA TRP A 123 -17.38 6.46 7.07
C TRP A 123 -17.65 7.32 8.31
N ARG A 124 -16.61 7.84 8.97
CA ARG A 124 -16.77 8.72 10.13
C ARG A 124 -17.35 10.07 9.74
N LEU A 125 -16.91 10.61 8.61
CA LEU A 125 -17.46 11.83 8.04
C LEU A 125 -18.96 11.67 7.73
N ALA A 126 -19.36 10.57 7.09
CA ALA A 126 -20.77 10.27 6.82
C ALA A 126 -21.62 10.19 8.10
N GLY A 127 -21.09 9.54 9.15
CA GLY A 127 -21.77 9.48 10.45
C GLY A 127 -21.97 10.86 11.08
N VAL A 128 -20.96 11.73 11.03
CA VAL A 128 -21.06 13.10 11.57
C VAL A 128 -22.03 13.96 10.76
N ILE A 129 -21.99 13.89 9.43
CA ILE A 129 -22.96 14.60 8.58
C ILE A 129 -24.39 14.15 8.88
N THR A 130 -24.61 12.84 9.08
CA THR A 130 -25.93 12.29 9.41
C THR A 130 -26.42 12.79 10.77
N LEU A 131 -25.54 12.86 11.77
CA LEU A 131 -25.87 13.40 13.09
C LEU A 131 -26.26 14.88 13.01
N ILE A 132 -25.49 15.69 12.27
CA ILE A 132 -25.80 17.11 12.05
C ILE A 132 -27.14 17.25 11.34
N ALA A 133 -27.39 16.44 10.30
CA ALA A 133 -28.66 16.44 9.58
C ALA A 133 -29.83 16.10 10.50
N LEU A 134 -29.71 15.10 11.39
CA LEU A 134 -30.78 14.75 12.32
C LEU A 134 -31.13 15.87 13.31
N VAL A 135 -30.15 16.70 13.69
CA VAL A 135 -30.38 17.83 14.60
C VAL A 135 -30.95 19.04 13.85
N VAL A 136 -30.45 19.32 12.65
CA VAL A 136 -30.80 20.53 11.89
C VAL A 136 -32.11 20.33 11.10
N PHE A 137 -32.38 19.12 10.62
CA PHE A 137 -33.56 18.82 9.81
C PHE A 137 -34.89 19.16 10.49
N PRO A 138 -35.14 18.82 11.77
CA PRO A 138 -36.38 19.21 12.46
C PRO A 138 -36.56 20.74 12.56
N ILE A 139 -35.45 21.47 12.77
CA ILE A 139 -35.47 22.93 12.89
C ILE A 139 -35.85 23.57 11.54
N ILE A 140 -35.34 23.01 10.44
CA ILE A 140 -35.68 23.46 9.08
C ILE A 140 -37.13 23.11 8.75
N VAL A 141 -37.59 21.89 9.05
CA VAL A 141 -38.97 21.45 8.80
C VAL A 141 -39.97 22.31 9.59
N GLU A 142 -39.67 22.63 10.85
CA GLU A 142 -40.52 23.53 11.66
C GLU A 142 -40.66 24.95 11.08
N LYS A 143 -39.65 25.41 10.34
CA LYS A 143 -39.63 26.74 9.71
C LYS A 143 -40.30 26.74 8.33
N LEU A 144 -40.24 25.64 7.59
CA LEU A 144 -40.77 25.54 6.22
C LEU A 144 -42.20 25.01 6.17
N ASP A 145 -42.59 24.11 7.09
CA ASP A 145 -43.94 23.53 7.11
C ASP A 145 -44.45 23.30 8.55
N PRO A 146 -45.03 24.34 9.20
CA PRO A 146 -45.37 24.32 10.61
C PRO A 146 -46.55 23.40 10.95
N GLU A 147 -47.39 23.04 9.98
CA GLU A 147 -48.54 22.16 10.19
C GLU A 147 -48.10 20.71 10.40
N THR A 148 -47.16 20.23 9.59
CA THR A 148 -46.61 18.87 9.70
C THR A 148 -45.84 18.69 11.01
N ALA A 149 -45.09 19.71 11.44
CA ALA A 149 -44.35 19.67 12.70
C ALA A 149 -45.28 19.63 13.93
N ARG A 150 -46.45 20.28 13.89
CA ARG A 150 -47.46 20.21 14.95
C ARG A 150 -48.10 18.83 15.02
N ALA A 151 -48.48 18.25 13.88
CA ALA A 151 -49.05 16.90 13.81
C ALA A 151 -48.09 15.84 14.39
N ILE A 152 -46.80 15.90 14.05
CA ILE A 152 -45.78 14.97 14.56
C ILE A 152 -45.59 15.12 16.09
N ARG A 153 -45.62 16.34 16.61
CA ARG A 153 -45.53 16.59 18.06
C ARG A 153 -46.75 16.08 18.82
N GLU A 154 -47.95 16.20 18.25
CA GLU A 154 -49.18 15.68 18.86
C GLU A 154 -49.18 14.15 18.88
N GLU A 155 -48.74 13.49 17.80
CA GLU A 155 -48.58 12.03 17.78
C GLU A 155 -47.51 11.54 18.77
N ALA A 156 -46.38 12.25 18.88
CA ALA A 156 -45.34 11.92 19.85
C ALA A 156 -45.83 12.06 21.30
N LYS A 157 -46.59 13.13 21.59
CA LYS A 157 -47.23 13.32 22.91
C LYS A 157 -48.30 12.27 23.18
N ARG A 158 -49.09 11.87 22.17
CA ARG A 158 -50.09 10.79 22.31
C ARG A 158 -49.42 9.46 22.63
N LYS A 159 -48.37 9.08 21.90
CA LYS A 159 -47.59 7.85 22.15
C LYS A 159 -46.88 7.86 23.52
N GLN A 160 -46.42 9.01 24.01
CA GLN A 160 -45.89 9.11 25.37
C GLN A 160 -46.99 8.91 26.43
N ARG A 161 -48.15 9.56 26.26
CA ARG A 161 -49.30 9.40 27.18
C ARG A 161 -49.80 7.95 27.23
N GLU A 162 -49.86 7.26 26.09
CA GLU A 162 -50.21 5.84 26.00
C GLU A 162 -49.20 4.95 26.74
N LYS A 163 -47.89 5.25 26.65
CA LYS A 163 -46.85 4.53 27.40
C LYS A 163 -46.95 4.75 28.92
N PHE A 164 -47.24 5.98 29.38
CA PHE A 164 -47.44 6.24 30.82
C PHE A 164 -48.75 5.63 31.34
N ALA A 165 -49.81 5.59 30.54
CA ALA A 165 -51.06 4.91 30.88
C ALA A 165 -50.89 3.39 30.98
N ALA A 166 -50.08 2.78 30.11
CA ALA A 166 -49.77 1.34 30.16
C ALA A 166 -48.91 0.93 31.38
N VAL A 167 -48.10 1.85 31.93
CA VAL A 167 -47.30 1.62 33.15
C VAL A 167 -48.12 1.83 34.43
N ALA A 168 -49.15 2.68 34.39
CA ALA A 168 -50.05 2.93 35.53
C ALA A 168 -51.18 1.89 35.70
N SER A 169 -51.38 0.99 34.72
CA SER A 169 -52.40 -0.07 34.73
C SER A 169 -51.84 -1.45 35.12
N LYS A 170 -50.70 -1.50 35.81
CA LYS A 170 -50.07 -2.74 36.28
C LYS A 170 -49.87 -2.72 37.79
#